data_AF-A0A2V9AIK6-F1
#
_entry.id   AF-A0A2V9AIK6-F1
#
_cell.length_a   1.000
_cell.length_b   1.000
_cell.length_c   1.000
_cell.angle_alpha   90.00
_cell.angle_beta   90.00
_cell.angle_gamma   90.00
#
_symmetry.space_group_name_H-M   'P 1'
#
loop_
_entity.id
_entity.type
_entity.pdbx_description
1 polymer ?
#
loop_
_entity_poly.entity_id
_entity_poly.type
_entity_poly.pdbx_seq_one_letter_code
_entity_poly.pdbx_strand_id
1 'polypeptide(L)'
;MRTHADPGSLAGIVTLTAVASLGERVMGVRSQQWPWFAVLVRTGREKTANLLLENAGYECLLPVSRSTRRWSDRTKVIEVPLFPG
;
A
#
# COMPACT_ATOMS: atom_id res chain seq x y z
N MET A 1 19.95 -32.05 -2.67
CA MET A 1 19.91 -31.23 -3.90
C MET A 1 19.43 -29.85 -3.50
N ARG A 2 20.38 -28.95 -3.22
CA ARG A 2 20.14 -27.61 -2.63
C ARG A 2 19.97 -26.62 -3.79
N THR A 3 18.80 -26.03 -3.96
CA THR A 3 18.64 -24.87 -4.85
C THR A 3 19.10 -23.63 -4.10
N HIS A 4 20.34 -23.24 -4.36
CA HIS A 4 20.90 -21.95 -4.02
C HIS A 4 20.18 -20.91 -4.89
N ALA A 5 19.36 -20.04 -4.27
CA ALA A 5 18.75 -18.91 -4.94
C ALA A 5 19.52 -17.64 -4.55
N ASP A 6 19.96 -16.90 -5.58
CA ASP A 6 20.82 -15.74 -5.50
C ASP A 6 20.29 -14.60 -4.60
N PRO A 7 21.17 -13.89 -3.88
CA PRO A 7 20.85 -12.65 -3.18
C PRO A 7 21.04 -11.47 -4.16
N GLY A 8 19.98 -11.13 -4.88
CA GLY A 8 20.00 -10.05 -5.86
C GLY A 8 18.70 -9.29 -5.92
N SER A 9 18.42 -8.47 -4.90
CA SER A 9 17.37 -7.45 -4.99
C SER A 9 17.95 -6.11 -4.57
N LEU A 10 18.79 -5.56 -5.46
CA LEU A 10 19.22 -4.18 -5.41
C LEU A 10 18.07 -3.27 -5.86
N ALA A 11 17.94 -2.16 -5.14
CA ALA A 11 17.46 -0.87 -5.61
C ALA A 11 16.04 -0.81 -6.23
N GLY A 12 15.10 -0.39 -5.40
CA GLY A 12 13.83 0.18 -5.84
C GLY A 12 13.33 1.14 -4.77
N ILE A 13 13.81 2.38 -4.81
CA ILE A 13 13.11 3.51 -4.17
C ILE A 13 11.68 3.51 -4.74
N VAL A 14 10.67 3.89 -3.95
CA VAL A 14 9.63 4.89 -4.30
C VAL A 14 8.41 4.76 -3.35
N THR A 15 8.30 5.80 -2.52
CA THR A 15 7.10 6.60 -2.23
C THR A 15 5.74 5.89 -2.23
N LEU A 16 5.20 5.62 -1.04
CA LEU A 16 3.75 5.55 -0.84
C LEU A 16 3.16 6.99 -0.83
N THR A 17 1.84 7.15 -0.76
CA THR A 17 1.17 8.46 -0.87
C THR A 17 -0.18 8.45 -0.07
N ALA A 18 -0.37 9.29 0.96
CA ALA A 18 -1.50 9.40 1.90
C ALA A 18 -1.68 10.87 2.33
N VAL A 19 -2.90 11.39 2.43
CA VAL A 19 -3.21 12.82 2.64
C VAL A 19 -3.99 13.04 3.94
N ALA A 20 -3.51 13.94 4.80
CA ALA A 20 -4.28 14.46 5.94
C ALA A 20 -5.22 15.59 5.50
N SER A 21 -6.53 15.47 5.80
CA SER A 21 -7.45 16.61 5.76
C SER A 21 -8.10 16.77 7.13
N LEU A 22 -7.68 17.80 7.88
CA LEU A 22 -8.37 18.22 9.10
C LEU A 22 -9.61 19.01 8.69
N GLY A 23 -10.77 18.55 9.16
CA GLY A 23 -12.04 19.23 8.98
C GLY A 23 -12.02 20.67 9.53
N GLU A 24 -12.57 21.55 8.71
CA GLU A 24 -13.03 22.93 8.97
C GLU A 24 -12.01 24.03 9.26
N ARG A 25 -11.70 24.79 8.19
CA ARG A 25 -11.62 26.26 8.29
C ARG A 25 -11.93 26.92 6.95
N VAL A 26 -13.08 27.58 6.87
CA VAL A 26 -13.39 28.54 5.80
C VAL A 26 -12.38 29.69 5.91
N MET A 27 -11.54 29.89 4.87
CA MET A 27 -11.09 31.19 4.34
C MET A 27 -9.94 31.01 3.31
N GLY A 28 -10.21 31.40 2.05
CA GLY A 28 -9.21 31.62 1.00
C GLY A 28 -8.92 30.39 0.13
N VAL A 29 -9.65 30.26 -0.98
CA VAL A 29 -9.43 29.26 -2.04
C VAL A 29 -8.07 29.51 -2.69
N ARG A 30 -7.03 29.00 -2.06
CA ARG A 30 -5.98 28.30 -2.77
C ARG A 30 -6.47 26.86 -2.76
N SER A 31 -6.66 26.29 -3.94
CA SER A 31 -6.81 24.85 -4.15
C SER A 31 -5.53 24.17 -3.65
N GLN A 32 -5.35 24.14 -2.33
CA GLN A 32 -4.24 23.51 -1.64
C GLN A 32 -4.49 22.01 -1.75
N GLN A 33 -4.17 21.44 -2.91
CA GLN A 33 -4.04 20.01 -3.04
C GLN A 33 -2.91 19.62 -2.10
N TRP A 34 -3.25 18.99 -0.99
CA TRP A 34 -2.25 18.40 -0.10
C TRP A 34 -1.42 17.41 -0.91
N PRO A 35 -0.09 17.42 -0.75
CA PRO A 35 0.73 16.42 -1.39
C PRO A 35 0.38 15.06 -0.80
N TRP A 36 0.49 14.04 -1.63
CA TRP A 36 0.33 12.70 -1.14
C TRP A 36 1.62 12.21 -0.41
N PHE A 37 1.51 11.35 0.61
CA PHE A 37 2.63 10.79 1.44
C PHE A 37 2.81 9.27 1.68
N ALA A 38 4.06 8.84 1.81
CA ALA A 38 4.35 7.42 1.96
C ALA A 38 4.03 6.78 3.28
N VAL A 39 3.04 5.87 3.30
CA VAL A 39 2.76 5.04 4.48
C VAL A 39 3.32 3.64 4.31
N LEU A 40 4.52 3.43 4.84
CA LEU A 40 5.07 2.10 5.02
C LEU A 40 4.34 1.40 6.16
N VAL A 41 3.90 0.16 5.93
CA VAL A 41 3.16 -0.65 6.89
C VAL A 41 3.81 -2.01 7.00
N ARG A 42 3.51 -2.74 8.07
CA ARG A 42 3.99 -4.10 8.20
C ARG A 42 3.34 -4.99 7.13
N THR A 43 4.14 -5.86 6.49
CA THR A 43 3.66 -6.83 5.51
C THR A 43 2.41 -7.57 6.00
N GLY A 44 1.38 -7.63 5.15
CA GLY A 44 0.09 -8.28 5.45
C GLY A 44 -0.88 -7.45 6.29
N ARG A 45 -0.53 -6.23 6.69
CA ARG A 45 -1.41 -5.29 7.41
C ARG A 45 -1.92 -4.13 6.54
N GLU A 46 -1.69 -4.17 5.24
CA GLU A 46 -2.01 -3.10 4.30
C GLU A 46 -3.50 -2.78 4.31
N LYS A 47 -4.37 -3.81 4.26
CA LYS A 47 -5.83 -3.64 4.32
C LYS A 47 -6.31 -3.02 5.62
N THR A 48 -5.71 -3.42 6.75
CA THR A 48 -6.05 -2.87 8.06
C THR A 48 -5.60 -1.42 8.19
N ALA A 49 -4.40 -1.10 7.72
CA ALA A 49 -3.89 0.26 7.72
C ALA A 49 -4.75 1.20 6.85
N ASN A 50 -5.14 0.74 5.65
CA ASN A 50 -6.06 1.46 4.77
C ASN A 50 -7.37 1.79 5.49
N LEU A 51 -8.01 0.78 6.11
CA LEU A 51 -9.24 0.98 6.86
C LEU A 51 -9.09 1.96 8.03
N LEU A 52 -7.98 1.90 8.78
CA LEU A 52 -7.73 2.81 9.89
C LEU A 52 -7.55 4.27 9.41
N LEU A 53 -6.85 4.47 8.30
CA LEU A 53 -6.64 5.79 7.71
C LEU A 53 -7.94 6.36 7.11
N GLU A 54 -8.70 5.55 6.39
CA GLU A 54 -10.04 5.93 5.89
C GLU A 54 -10.97 6.31 7.05
N ASN A 55 -11.01 5.53 8.13
CA ASN A 55 -11.78 5.85 9.33
C ASN A 55 -11.31 7.12 10.03
N ALA A 56 -10.04 7.49 9.88
CA ALA A 56 -9.50 8.74 10.39
C ALA A 56 -9.77 9.94 9.44
N GLY A 57 -10.46 9.71 8.31
CA GLY A 57 -10.85 10.75 7.35
C GLY A 57 -9.83 11.01 6.23
N TYR A 58 -8.88 10.10 6.03
CA TYR A 58 -7.84 10.25 5.00
C TYR A 58 -8.30 9.62 3.69
N GLU A 59 -8.00 10.29 2.58
CA GLU A 59 -8.09 9.65 1.26
C GLU A 59 -6.94 8.66 1.10
N CYS A 60 -7.27 7.41 0.83
CA CYS A 60 -6.32 6.31 0.78
C CYS A 60 -6.36 5.58 -0.56
N LEU A 61 -5.19 5.14 -1.03
CA LEU A 61 -5.03 4.34 -2.22
C LEU A 61 -4.27 3.05 -1.87
N LEU A 62 -4.96 1.91 -1.90
CA LEU A 62 -4.34 0.59 -1.75
C LEU A 62 -4.44 -0.21 -3.06
N PRO A 63 -3.48 -0.05 -4.00
CA PRO A 63 -3.49 -0.81 -5.24
C PRO A 63 -3.23 -2.30 -4.95
N VAL A 64 -4.11 -3.17 -5.44
CA VAL A 64 -4.01 -4.64 -5.34
C VAL A 64 -3.84 -5.27 -6.71
N SER A 65 -3.02 -6.31 -6.79
CA SER A 65 -2.77 -7.13 -7.99
C SER A 65 -3.20 -8.57 -7.76
N ARG A 66 -3.50 -9.29 -8.85
CA ARG A 66 -3.83 -10.72 -8.79
C ARG A 66 -2.55 -11.54 -8.96
N SER A 67 -2.29 -12.43 -8.01
CA SER A 67 -1.16 -13.37 -8.05
C SER A 67 -1.68 -14.80 -7.99
N THR A 68 -1.06 -15.69 -8.76
CA THR A 68 -1.41 -17.11 -8.75
C THR A 68 -0.45 -17.85 -7.84
N ARG A 69 -0.98 -18.47 -6.78
CA ARG A 69 -0.19 -19.24 -5.81
C ARG A 69 -0.54 -20.72 -5.93
N ARG A 70 0.50 -21.54 -6.10
CA ARG A 70 0.38 -23.00 -6.08
C ARG A 70 0.49 -23.50 -4.65
N TRP A 71 -0.50 -24.26 -4.22
CA TRP A 71 -0.53 -25.09 -3.03
C TRP A 71 -0.28 -26.54 -3.43
N SER A 72 0.01 -27.40 -2.44
CA SER A 72 0.32 -28.82 -2.70
C SER A 72 -0.79 -29.53 -3.46
N ASP A 73 -2.04 -29.16 -3.21
CA ASP A 73 -3.24 -29.76 -3.80
C ASP A 73 -3.85 -28.91 -4.94
N ARG A 74 -3.65 -27.58 -4.95
CA ARG A 74 -4.42 -26.66 -5.80
C ARG A 74 -3.63 -25.45 -6.25
N THR A 75 -4.10 -24.80 -7.31
CA THR A 75 -3.63 -23.46 -7.71
C THR A 75 -4.73 -22.45 -7.43
N LYS A 76 -4.43 -21.37 -6.70
CA LYS A 76 -5.40 -20.35 -6.31
C LYS A 76 -4.94 -18.96 -6.75
N VAL A 77 -5.84 -18.21 -7.37
CA VAL A 77 -5.64 -16.78 -7.63
C VAL A 77 -5.99 -16.02 -6.35
N ILE A 78 -5.05 -15.21 -5.87
CA ILE A 78 -5.18 -14.39 -4.67
C ILE A 78 -4.94 -12.93 -5.02
N GLU A 79 -5.59 -12.02 -4.29
CA GLU A 79 -5.27 -10.60 -4.34
C GLU A 79 -4.17 -10.27 -3.34
N VAL A 80 -3.11 -9.65 -3.82
CA VAL A 80 -1.98 -9.20 -3.02
C VAL A 80 -1.77 -7.71 -3.26
N PRO A 81 -1.32 -6.94 -2.25
CA PRO A 81 -0.91 -5.55 -2.47
C PRO A 81 0.10 -5.47 -3.61
N LEU A 82 -0.04 -4.47 -4.49
CA LEU A 82 0.92 -4.23 -5.57
C LEU A 82 2.32 -3.94 -5.00
N PHE A 83 2.35 -3.32 -3.82
CA PHE A 83 3.55 -3.02 -3.05
C PHE A 83 3.41 -3.65 -1.65
N PRO A 84 3.92 -4.87 -1.43
CA PRO A 84 3.96 -5.46 -0.09
C PRO A 84 4.89 -4.62 0.80
N GLY A 85 4.38 -4.17 1.95
CA GLY A 85 5.10 -3.31 2.90
C GLY A 85 6.22 -4.02 3.65
#